data_AF-A0A7K4Q0C1-F1
#
_entry.id   AF-A0A7K4Q0C1-F1
#
_cell.length_a   1.000
_cell.length_b   1.000
_cell.length_c   1.000
_cell.angle_alpha   90.00
_cell.angle_beta   90.00
_cell.angle_gamma   90.00
#
_symmetry.space_group_name_H-M   'P 1'
#
loop_
_entity.id
_entity.type
_entity.pdbx_description
1 polymer ?
#
loop_
_entity_poly.entity_id
_entity_poly.type
_entity_poly.pdbx_seq_one_letter_code
_entity_poly.pdbx_strand_id
1 'polypeptide(L)' 'EAPVFEKPEYQAHIMENLPAGSPVLQVLATDRDLGANGQVSYGGLSG' A
#
# COMPACT_ATOMS: atom_id res chain seq x y z
N GLU A 1 -7.83 -14.22 -8.90
CA GLU A 1 -6.38 -14.03 -8.71
C GLU A 1 -6.19 -13.48 -7.29
N ALA A 2 -4.99 -13.19 -6.83
CA ALA A 2 -4.81 -12.42 -5.58
C ALA A 2 -4.23 -11.05 -5.93
N PRO A 3 -4.49 -9.99 -5.13
CA PRO A 3 -3.94 -8.67 -5.43
C PRO A 3 -2.42 -8.69 -5.45
N VAL A 4 -1.82 -8.11 -6.50
CA VAL A 4 -0.37 -8.03 -6.67
C VAL A 4 0.08 -6.59 -6.57
N PHE A 5 1.04 -6.32 -5.66
CA PHE A 5 1.68 -5.02 -5.55
C PHE A 5 2.54 -4.70 -6.78
N GLU A 6 2.58 -3.42 -7.16
CA GLU A 6 3.38 -2.96 -8.30
C GLU A 6 4.90 -3.17 -8.08
N LYS A 7 5.35 -3.08 -6.83
CA LYS A 7 6.73 -3.34 -6.43
C LYS A 7 6.80 -4.43 -5.37
N PRO A 8 7.85 -5.26 -5.38
CA PRO A 8 8.06 -6.27 -4.34
C PRO A 8 8.48 -5.63 -3.00
N GLU A 9 9.03 -4.42 -3.02
CA GLU A 9 9.46 -3.69 -1.84
C GLU A 9 9.26 -2.18 -2.04
N TYR A 10 8.87 -1.48 -0.97
CA TYR A 10 8.75 -0.03 -0.93
C TYR A 10 9.60 0.52 0.22
N GLN A 11 10.47 1.48 -0.09
CA GLN A 11 11.32 2.16 0.88
C GLN A 11 11.16 3.68 0.74
N ALA A 12 11.19 4.39 1.86
CA ALA A 12 11.19 5.85 1.90
C ALA A 12 12.20 6.36 2.91
N HIS A 13 12.84 7.47 2.58
CA HIS A 13 13.67 8.23 3.51
C HIS A 13 12.87 9.44 3.99
N ILE A 14 12.77 9.60 5.30
CA ILE A 14 11.90 10.59 5.94
C ILE A 14 12.74 11.52 6.80
N MET A 15 12.46 12.83 6.72
CA MET A 15 13.08 13.81 7.61
C MET A 15 12.46 13.72 9.00
N GLU A 16 13.29 13.87 10.04
CA GLU A 16 12.86 13.68 11.44
C GLU A 16 11.79 14.67 11.90
N ASN A 17 11.74 15.85 11.28
CA ASN A 17 10.90 16.97 11.69
C ASN A 17 9.62 17.13 10.85
N LEU A 18 9.21 16.08 10.12
CA LEU A 18 7.96 16.13 9.37
C LEU A 18 6.75 16.24 10.31
N PRO A 19 5.74 17.08 9.97
CA PRO A 19 4.51 17.16 10.72
C PRO A 19 3.77 15.82 10.81
N ALA A 20 3.01 15.62 11.88
CA ALA A 20 2.13 14.48 12.01
C ALA A 20 1.09 14.43 10.88
N GLY A 21 0.85 13.24 10.34
CA GLY A 21 -0.03 13.03 9.18
C GLY A 21 0.63 13.28 7.82
N SER A 22 1.94 13.58 7.79
CA SER A 22 2.67 13.66 6.52
C SER A 22 2.60 12.32 5.77
N PRO A 23 2.26 12.31 4.47
CA PRO A 23 2.29 11.09 3.68
C PRO A 23 3.72 10.57 3.56
N VAL A 24 3.90 9.26 3.74
CA VAL A 24 5.21 8.57 3.71
C VAL A 24 5.40 7.84 2.38
N LEU A 25 4.45 6.97 2.04
CA LEU A 25 4.45 6.16 0.83
C LEU A 25 3.03 6.01 0.31
N GLN A 26 2.92 5.79 -0.99
CA GLN A 26 1.72 5.29 -1.64
C GLN A 26 2.04 3.90 -2.21
N VAL A 27 1.21 2.92 -1.90
CA VAL A 27 1.31 1.57 -2.45
C VAL A 27 0.12 1.29 -3.35
N LEU A 28 0.33 0.47 -4.37
CA LEU A 28 -0.70 0.06 -5.31
C LEU A 28 -0.62 -1.45 -5.48
N ALA A 29 -1.74 -2.13 -5.23
CA ALA A 29 -1.97 -3.51 -5.61
C ALA A 29 -3.14 -3.62 -6.59
N THR A 30 -3.02 -4.53 -7.54
CA THR A 30 -4.03 -4.77 -8.58
C THR A 30 -4.47 -6.23 -8.56
N ASP A 31 -5.78 -6.45 -8.65
CA ASP A 31 -6.38 -7.77 -8.87
C ASP A 31 -7.11 -7.76 -10.21
N ARG A 32 -7.00 -8.84 -10.98
CA ARG A 32 -7.59 -8.97 -12.31
C ARG A 32 -9.00 -9.54 -12.29
N ASP A 33 -9.47 -9.99 -11.13
CA ASP A 33 -10.82 -10.50 -10.98
C ASP A 33 -11.86 -9.38 -11.16
N LEU A 34 -13.06 -9.78 -11.59
CA LEU A 34 -14.17 -8.85 -11.80
C LEU A 34 -15.07 -8.76 -10.57
N GLY A 35 -15.75 -7.63 -10.42
CA GLY A 35 -16.73 -7.42 -9.35
C GLY A 35 -16.10 -7.40 -7.96
N ALA A 36 -16.79 -7.95 -6.96
CA ALA A 36 -16.34 -7.92 -5.57
C ALA A 36 -14.99 -8.63 -5.35
N ASN A 37 -14.69 -9.66 -6.15
CA ASN A 37 -13.44 -10.43 -6.03
C ASN A 37 -12.22 -9.62 -6.49
N GLY A 38 -12.39 -8.58 -7.30
CA GLY A 38 -11.31 -7.68 -7.72
C GLY A 38 -11.10 -6.48 -6.79
N GLN A 39 -11.88 -6.35 -5.70
CA GLN A 39 -11.74 -5.23 -4.78
C GLN A 39 -10.58 -5.45 -3.83
N VAL A 40 -9.67 -4.47 -3.78
CA VAL A 40 -8.47 -4.51 -2.95
C VAL A 40 -8.68 -3.66 -1.70
N SER A 41 -8.44 -4.25 -0.52
CA SER A 41 -8.39 -3.55 0.76
C SER A 41 -6.98 -3.55 1.32
N TYR A 42 -6.54 -2.41 1.84
CA TYR A 42 -5.19 -2.24 2.39
C TYR A 42 -5.25 -2.21 3.92
N GLY A 43 -4.31 -2.90 4.55
CA GLY A 43 -4.19 -2.95 6.00
C GLY A 43 -2.72 -3.00 6.41
N GLY A 44 -2.46 -2.59 7.65
CA GLY A 44 -1.16 -2.76 8.29
C GLY A 44 -1.21 -3.89 9.32
N LEU A 45 -0.09 -4.57 9.50
CA LEU A 45 0.13 -5.42 10.67
C LEU A 45 0.70 -4.54 11.78
N SER A 46 -0.10 -4.26 12.81
CA SER A 46 0.41 -3.71 14.07
C SER A 46 0.73 -4.87 15.01
N GLY A 47 1.98 -4.93 15.48
CA GLY A 47 2.39 -5.85 16.56
C GLY A 47 1.94 -5.37 17.93
#